data_AF-A0A0R2U0N2-F1
#
_entry.id   AF-A0A0R2U0N2-F1
#
_cell.length_a   1.000
_cell.length_b   1.000
_cell.length_c   1.000
_cell.angle_alpha   90.00
_cell.angle_beta   90.00
_cell.angle_gamma   90.00
#
_symmetry.space_group_name_H-M   'P 1'
#
loop_
_entity.id
_entity.type
_entity.pdbx_description
1 polymer ?
#
loop_
_entity_poly.entity_id
_entity_poly.type
_entity_poly.pdbx_seq_one_letter_code
_entity_poly.pdbx_strand_id
1 'polypeptide(L)'
;MSTVLAIDTSTSQTCVALVENGKVLFNKSHLDPLAHGEILPKLVAQALKLNSKIDLVAVGMGPGPFTGLRVGITFAQSYALAASINWVGVCSLDAMAANIGEEDFIVSTDARRKERYWARYKNGIQITEPAVSKGIELEKFGVKIFEEGKYFPEAVAIANLGLNSSSVTEPIYIRKPDAYPLPDGVKFRAMSALDLVSAVGIEKDVYGKAAWSSAQFKEEFAKAPKNANYLVAEVDGELVGYAGIYLAADVADIHTITVVENHRRKGIGRELLKRMIDWARVKTADAIMLEMRLGNDQARPLYEHYGFVEISKRENYYGPGLTAVVMRKELK
;
A
#
# COMPACT_ATOMS: atom_id res chain seq x y z
N MET A 1 -8.51 -40.83 5.04
CA MET A 1 -7.86 -40.16 6.17
C MET A 1 -7.35 -38.84 5.64
N SER A 2 -7.53 -37.76 6.38
CA SER A 2 -7.13 -36.43 5.94
C SER A 2 -6.21 -35.80 6.99
N THR A 3 -4.94 -35.69 6.66
CA THR A 3 -3.95 -34.92 7.41
C THR A 3 -3.78 -33.56 6.76
N VAL A 4 -4.20 -32.51 7.48
CA VAL A 4 -4.19 -31.13 7.02
C VAL A 4 -3.05 -30.38 7.71
N LEU A 5 -2.14 -29.82 6.90
CA LEU A 5 -1.17 -28.82 7.35
C LEU A 5 -1.79 -27.44 7.17
N ALA A 6 -2.09 -26.75 8.28
CA ALA A 6 -2.69 -25.43 8.23
C ALA A 6 -1.68 -24.34 8.61
N ILE A 7 -1.68 -23.24 7.87
CA ILE A 7 -0.76 -22.11 8.07
C ILE A 7 -1.48 -20.76 7.95
N ASP A 8 -1.07 -19.77 8.74
CA ASP A 8 -1.47 -18.38 8.58
C ASP A 8 -0.31 -17.42 8.89
N THR A 9 -0.18 -16.39 8.06
CA THR A 9 0.79 -15.29 8.21
C THR A 9 0.17 -13.93 7.91
N SER A 10 -1.17 -13.83 8.00
CA SER A 10 -1.96 -12.64 7.68
C SER A 10 -1.93 -11.57 8.77
N THR A 11 -1.51 -11.91 9.99
CA THR A 11 -1.46 -11.01 11.14
C THR A 11 -0.03 -10.85 11.66
N SER A 12 0.16 -10.14 12.78
CA SER A 12 1.44 -10.12 13.50
C SER A 12 1.85 -11.47 14.09
N GLN A 13 0.95 -12.46 14.09
CA GLN A 13 1.20 -13.82 14.54
C GLN A 13 1.29 -14.77 13.35
N THR A 14 2.40 -15.49 13.26
CA THR A 14 2.52 -16.67 12.38
C THR A 14 2.01 -17.88 13.15
N CYS A 15 1.08 -18.65 12.59
CA CYS A 15 0.58 -19.88 13.23
C CYS A 15 0.60 -21.07 12.26
N VAL A 16 0.84 -22.26 12.83
CA VAL A 16 0.90 -23.53 12.11
C VAL A 16 0.23 -24.61 12.94
N ALA A 17 -0.62 -25.41 12.31
CA ALA A 17 -1.21 -26.60 12.90
C ALA A 17 -1.09 -27.81 11.99
N LEU A 18 -1.07 -28.99 12.60
CA LEU A 18 -1.18 -30.28 11.93
C LEU A 18 -2.37 -31.01 12.54
N VAL A 19 -3.39 -31.27 11.72
CA VAL A 19 -4.63 -31.92 12.13
C VAL A 19 -4.83 -33.19 11.33
N GLU A 20 -4.93 -34.33 12.02
CA GLU A 20 -5.13 -35.64 11.40
C GLU A 20 -6.48 -36.19 11.82
N ASN A 21 -7.40 -36.34 10.86
CA ASN A 21 -8.75 -36.87 11.10
C ASN A 21 -9.48 -36.17 12.28
N GLY A 22 -9.36 -34.84 12.36
CA GLY A 22 -9.93 -34.02 13.44
C GLY A 22 -9.11 -33.97 14.73
N LYS A 23 -8.06 -34.79 14.87
CA LYS A 23 -7.15 -34.75 16.02
C LYS A 23 -6.01 -33.76 15.78
N VAL A 24 -5.84 -32.80 16.69
CA VAL A 24 -4.71 -31.87 16.66
C VAL A 24 -3.44 -32.59 17.09
N LEU A 25 -2.48 -32.72 16.17
CA LEU A 25 -1.15 -33.27 16.44
C LEU A 25 -0.13 -32.17 16.76
N PHE A 26 -0.27 -31.01 16.12
CA PHE A 26 0.58 -29.85 16.33
C PHE A 26 -0.26 -28.58 16.30
N ASN A 27 0.03 -27.64 17.19
CA ASN A 27 -0.51 -26.29 17.15
C ASN A 27 0.47 -25.34 17.84
N LYS A 28 1.14 -24.48 17.07
CA LYS A 28 2.04 -23.46 17.59
C LYS A 28 1.90 -22.18 16.82
N SER A 29 2.17 -21.09 17.53
CA SER A 29 2.23 -19.76 16.96
C SER A 29 3.45 -18.99 17.46
N HIS A 30 3.78 -17.91 16.75
CA HIS A 30 4.86 -17.02 17.09
C HIS A 30 4.45 -15.57 16.81
N LEU A 31 4.55 -14.72 17.82
CA LEU A 31 4.17 -13.32 17.74
C LEU A 31 5.40 -12.46 17.42
N ASP A 32 5.63 -12.24 16.13
CA ASP A 32 6.57 -11.25 15.62
C ASP A 32 6.18 -10.92 14.17
N PRO A 33 5.72 -9.68 13.89
CA PRO A 33 5.27 -9.30 12.55
C PRO A 33 6.40 -9.31 11.50
N LEU A 34 7.67 -9.32 11.89
CA LEU A 34 8.83 -9.28 10.99
C LEU A 34 9.48 -10.66 10.79
N ALA A 35 9.17 -11.64 11.63
CA ALA A 35 9.84 -12.95 11.60
C ALA A 35 9.13 -14.03 10.76
N HIS A 36 7.99 -13.71 10.13
CA HIS A 36 7.17 -14.70 9.40
C HIS A 36 7.95 -15.51 8.35
N GLY A 37 8.91 -14.88 7.64
CA GLY A 37 9.77 -15.57 6.67
C GLY A 37 10.73 -16.61 7.28
N GLU A 38 11.24 -16.33 8.49
CA GLU A 38 12.16 -17.23 9.19
C GLU A 38 11.42 -18.31 9.99
N ILE A 39 10.30 -17.94 10.62
CA ILE A 39 9.61 -18.77 11.60
C ILE A 39 8.67 -19.78 10.95
N LEU A 40 7.99 -19.41 9.85
CA LEU A 40 7.05 -20.31 9.19
C LEU A 40 7.71 -21.66 8.80
N PRO A 41 8.86 -21.70 8.10
CA PRO A 41 9.52 -22.97 7.77
C PRO A 41 9.94 -23.77 9.02
N LYS A 42 10.36 -23.09 10.09
CA LYS A 42 10.75 -23.75 11.35
C LYS A 42 9.58 -24.42 12.05
N LEU A 43 8.41 -23.77 12.08
CA LEU A 43 7.20 -24.35 12.66
C LEU A 43 6.68 -25.52 11.83
N VAL A 44 6.67 -25.38 10.49
CA VAL A 44 6.29 -26.47 9.59
C VAL A 44 7.23 -27.67 9.75
N ALA A 45 8.54 -27.46 9.81
CA ALA A 45 9.50 -28.54 10.04
C ALA A 45 9.28 -29.26 11.39
N GLN A 46 8.81 -28.56 12.43
CA GLN A 46 8.44 -29.19 13.70
C GLN A 46 7.16 -30.04 13.57
N ALA A 47 6.13 -29.54 12.88
CA ALA A 47 4.91 -30.29 12.60
C ALA A 47 5.21 -31.58 11.82
N LEU A 48 6.02 -31.50 10.77
CA LEU A 48 6.33 -32.65 9.90
C LEU A 48 7.14 -33.77 10.58
N LYS A 49 7.77 -33.51 11.74
CA LYS A 49 8.37 -34.57 12.56
C LYS A 49 7.33 -35.49 13.21
N LEU A 50 6.10 -35.01 13.39
CA LEU A 50 5.02 -35.77 14.01
C LEU A 50 4.28 -36.62 12.99
N ASN A 51 3.99 -36.06 11.82
CA ASN A 51 3.53 -36.80 10.65
C ASN A 51 3.94 -36.02 9.39
N SER A 52 4.71 -36.67 8.51
CA SER A 52 5.17 -36.10 7.24
C SER A 52 4.22 -36.38 6.07
N LYS A 53 3.25 -37.28 6.24
CA LYS A 53 2.24 -37.59 5.23
C LYS A 53 1.10 -36.59 5.32
N ILE A 54 1.17 -35.55 4.50
CA ILE A 54 0.16 -34.50 4.39
C ILE A 54 -0.73 -34.80 3.18
N ASP A 55 -2.05 -34.70 3.37
CA ASP A 55 -3.03 -34.90 2.30
C ASP A 55 -3.54 -33.55 1.73
N LEU A 56 -3.48 -32.48 2.53
CA LEU A 56 -3.96 -31.14 2.18
C LEU A 56 -3.19 -30.04 2.90
N VAL A 57 -2.93 -28.93 2.20
CA VAL A 57 -2.46 -27.68 2.84
C VAL A 57 -3.60 -26.67 2.90
N ALA A 58 -3.94 -26.18 4.09
CA ALA A 58 -4.89 -25.08 4.26
C ALA A 58 -4.13 -23.79 4.61
N VAL A 59 -4.42 -22.68 3.93
CA VAL A 59 -3.69 -21.42 4.11
C VAL A 59 -4.63 -20.24 4.30
N GLY A 60 -4.29 -19.39 5.27
CA GLY A 60 -4.92 -18.08 5.43
C GLY A 60 -4.70 -17.17 4.23
N MET A 61 -5.79 -16.67 3.66
CA MET A 61 -5.82 -15.79 2.50
C MET A 61 -6.01 -14.31 2.88
N GLY A 62 -5.95 -13.98 4.17
CA GLY A 62 -6.12 -12.63 4.69
C GLY A 62 -7.58 -12.30 5.01
N PRO A 63 -7.94 -11.02 5.10
CA PRO A 63 -7.11 -9.84 4.81
C PRO A 63 -5.92 -9.67 5.76
N GLY A 64 -4.81 -9.13 5.22
CA GLY A 64 -3.58 -8.93 5.98
C GLY A 64 -2.52 -8.10 5.23
N PRO A 65 -1.40 -7.74 5.88
CA PRO A 65 -0.30 -7.02 5.24
C PRO A 65 0.30 -7.78 4.05
N PHE A 66 0.67 -7.06 2.99
CA PHE A 66 1.09 -7.62 1.71
C PHE A 66 2.23 -8.65 1.80
N THR A 67 3.31 -8.31 2.53
CA THR A 67 4.49 -9.18 2.66
C THR A 67 4.16 -10.45 3.42
N GLY A 68 3.57 -10.33 4.62
CA GLY A 68 3.22 -11.47 5.46
C GLY A 68 2.30 -12.45 4.74
N LEU A 69 1.25 -11.94 4.11
CA LEU A 69 0.28 -12.77 3.39
C LEU A 69 0.93 -13.58 2.26
N ARG A 70 1.80 -12.96 1.46
CA ARG A 70 2.49 -13.66 0.36
C ARG A 70 3.43 -14.75 0.84
N VAL A 71 4.10 -14.57 1.98
CA VAL A 71 4.99 -15.59 2.52
C VAL A 71 4.22 -16.88 2.81
N GLY A 72 3.09 -16.80 3.53
CA GLY A 72 2.24 -17.96 3.81
C GLY A 72 1.69 -18.60 2.54
N ILE A 73 1.03 -17.82 1.68
CA ILE A 73 0.41 -18.33 0.45
C ILE A 73 1.45 -19.00 -0.46
N THR A 74 2.60 -18.35 -0.69
CA THR A 74 3.65 -18.89 -1.55
C THR A 74 4.25 -20.16 -0.95
N PHE A 75 4.44 -20.21 0.38
CA PHE A 75 4.92 -21.41 1.06
C PHE A 75 3.94 -22.57 0.90
N ALA A 76 2.64 -22.36 1.16
CA ALA A 76 1.61 -23.39 1.02
C ALA A 76 1.55 -23.94 -0.41
N GLN A 77 1.47 -23.05 -1.40
CA GLN A 77 1.38 -23.44 -2.80
C GLN A 77 2.64 -24.18 -3.26
N SER A 78 3.83 -23.71 -2.86
CA SER A 78 5.09 -24.37 -3.21
C SER A 78 5.23 -25.73 -2.54
N TYR A 79 4.84 -25.85 -1.27
CA TYR A 79 4.84 -27.13 -0.56
C TYR A 79 3.87 -28.12 -1.22
N ALA A 80 2.63 -27.70 -1.47
CA ALA A 80 1.61 -28.54 -2.07
C ALA A 80 2.02 -29.02 -3.46
N LEU A 81 2.58 -28.11 -4.28
CA LEU A 81 3.16 -28.44 -5.59
C LEU A 81 4.27 -29.48 -5.47
N ALA A 82 5.24 -29.28 -4.58
CA ALA A 82 6.37 -30.20 -4.40
C ALA A 82 5.93 -31.57 -3.88
N ALA A 83 4.93 -31.62 -2.99
CA ALA A 83 4.37 -32.84 -2.45
C ALA A 83 3.32 -33.50 -3.38
N SER A 84 2.98 -32.88 -4.51
CA SER A 84 1.91 -33.32 -5.42
C SER A 84 0.56 -33.52 -4.72
N ILE A 85 0.21 -32.57 -3.85
CA ILE A 85 -1.06 -32.54 -3.11
C ILE A 85 -1.81 -31.23 -3.38
N ASN A 86 -3.07 -31.17 -2.97
CA ASN A 86 -3.88 -29.97 -3.10
C ASN A 86 -3.63 -28.99 -1.95
N TRP A 87 -3.95 -27.72 -2.22
CA TRP A 87 -4.05 -26.67 -1.21
C TRP A 87 -5.42 -25.99 -1.30
N VAL A 88 -5.83 -25.35 -0.21
CA VAL A 88 -7.07 -24.56 -0.13
C VAL A 88 -6.81 -23.27 0.63
N GLY A 89 -7.44 -22.19 0.18
CA GLY A 89 -7.42 -20.90 0.84
C GLY A 89 -8.60 -20.69 1.78
N VAL A 90 -8.36 -20.10 2.94
CA VAL A 90 -9.35 -19.80 3.99
C VAL A 90 -9.26 -18.32 4.36
N CYS A 91 -10.41 -17.64 4.53
CA CYS A 91 -10.41 -16.28 5.06
C CYS A 91 -9.90 -16.28 6.52
N SER A 92 -8.88 -15.48 6.79
CA SER A 92 -8.21 -15.43 8.10
C SER A 92 -9.13 -14.82 9.17
N LEU A 93 -10.07 -13.94 8.78
CA LEU A 93 -11.09 -13.42 9.72
C LEU A 93 -12.09 -14.52 10.11
N ASP A 94 -12.47 -15.42 9.19
CA ASP A 94 -13.37 -16.53 9.51
C ASP A 94 -12.70 -17.47 10.51
N ALA A 95 -11.41 -17.76 10.32
CA ALA A 95 -10.63 -18.56 11.25
C ALA A 95 -10.47 -17.89 12.63
N MET A 96 -10.43 -16.55 12.69
CA MET A 96 -10.42 -15.79 13.94
C MET A 96 -11.80 -15.79 14.61
N ALA A 97 -12.88 -15.89 13.85
CA ALA A 97 -14.26 -15.91 14.34
C ALA A 97 -14.75 -17.29 14.79
N ALA A 98 -14.13 -18.37 14.31
CA ALA A 98 -14.62 -19.75 14.42
C ALA A 98 -14.96 -20.21 15.86
N ASN A 99 -14.23 -19.71 16.87
CA ASN A 99 -14.40 -20.12 18.27
C ASN A 99 -15.06 -19.04 19.15
N ILE A 100 -15.63 -17.98 18.56
CA ILE A 100 -16.31 -16.91 19.30
C ILE A 100 -17.77 -17.29 19.51
N GLY A 101 -18.18 -17.39 20.78
CA GLY A 101 -19.55 -17.74 21.19
C GLY A 101 -20.52 -16.57 21.34
N GLU A 102 -20.20 -15.39 20.80
CA GLU A 102 -21.12 -14.23 20.82
C GLU A 102 -22.12 -14.32 19.66
N GLU A 103 -23.35 -13.86 19.89
CA GLU A 103 -24.40 -13.89 18.85
C GLU A 103 -24.07 -12.93 17.70
N ASP A 104 -23.62 -11.70 18.01
CA ASP A 104 -23.37 -10.65 17.03
C ASP A 104 -22.10 -9.88 17.41
N PHE A 105 -21.09 -9.94 16.55
CA PHE A 105 -19.76 -9.42 16.86
C PHE A 105 -18.97 -9.06 15.60
N ILE A 106 -17.89 -8.31 15.80
CA ILE A 106 -16.89 -8.01 14.78
C ILE A 106 -15.56 -8.65 15.20
N VAL A 107 -14.87 -9.31 14.28
CA VAL A 107 -13.42 -9.54 14.43
C VAL A 107 -12.67 -8.51 13.62
N SER A 108 -11.50 -8.10 14.11
CA SER A 108 -10.66 -7.16 13.39
C SER A 108 -9.15 -7.40 13.57
N THR A 109 -8.40 -7.12 12.52
CA THR A 109 -6.93 -7.19 12.47
C THR A 109 -6.32 -5.84 12.06
N ASP A 110 -5.04 -5.64 12.34
CA ASP A 110 -4.33 -4.38 12.08
C ASP A 110 -4.11 -4.17 10.58
N ALA A 111 -4.74 -3.14 10.01
CA ALA A 111 -4.54 -2.72 8.62
C ALA A 111 -3.46 -1.64 8.46
N ARG A 112 -2.73 -1.33 9.55
CA ARG A 112 -1.82 -0.18 9.70
C ARG A 112 -2.58 1.14 9.58
N ARG A 113 -1.88 2.27 9.74
CA ARG A 113 -2.43 3.64 9.58
C ARG A 113 -3.70 3.94 10.41
N LYS A 114 -3.82 3.34 11.61
CA LYS A 114 -5.00 3.46 12.48
C LYS A 114 -6.29 2.92 11.85
N GLU A 115 -6.17 2.05 10.85
CA GLU A 115 -7.26 1.33 10.21
C GLU A 115 -7.26 -0.14 10.65
N ARG A 116 -8.40 -0.79 10.46
CA ARG A 116 -8.66 -2.17 10.84
C ARG A 116 -9.23 -2.91 9.66
N TYR A 117 -8.70 -4.10 9.36
CA TYR A 117 -9.43 -5.05 8.53
C TYR A 117 -10.47 -5.74 9.41
N TRP A 118 -11.69 -5.91 8.93
CA TRP A 118 -12.77 -6.40 9.77
C TRP A 118 -13.87 -7.09 8.97
N ALA A 119 -14.63 -7.94 9.66
CA ALA A 119 -15.89 -8.49 9.19
C ALA A 119 -16.80 -8.71 10.40
N ARG A 120 -18.11 -8.60 10.18
CA ARG A 120 -19.14 -8.83 11.20
C ARG A 120 -19.74 -10.21 11.02
N TYR A 121 -20.01 -10.86 12.14
CA TYR A 121 -20.52 -12.21 12.23
C TYR A 121 -21.79 -12.20 13.07
N LYS A 122 -22.75 -13.01 12.64
CA LYS A 122 -23.96 -13.30 13.42
C LYS A 122 -24.17 -14.80 13.50
N ASN A 123 -24.28 -15.35 14.70
CA ASN A 123 -24.38 -16.79 14.95
C ASN A 123 -23.24 -17.59 14.29
N GLY A 124 -22.01 -17.06 14.35
CA GLY A 124 -20.83 -17.65 13.69
C GLY A 124 -20.80 -17.54 12.17
N ILE A 125 -21.83 -16.94 11.54
CA ILE A 125 -21.90 -16.75 10.09
C ILE A 125 -21.46 -15.32 9.76
N GLN A 126 -20.54 -15.18 8.80
CA GLN A 126 -20.15 -13.89 8.27
C GLN A 126 -21.33 -13.18 7.58
N ILE A 127 -21.65 -11.95 7.97
CA ILE A 127 -22.77 -11.16 7.42
C ILE A 127 -22.31 -9.90 6.66
N THR A 128 -21.01 -9.63 6.64
CA THR A 128 -20.40 -8.58 5.81
C THR A 128 -19.18 -9.14 5.10
N GLU A 129 -18.94 -8.73 3.86
CA GLU A 129 -17.65 -8.94 3.21
C GLU A 129 -16.50 -8.35 4.06
N PRO A 130 -15.29 -8.93 4.00
CA PRO A 130 -14.13 -8.34 4.64
C PRO A 130 -13.90 -6.89 4.15
N ALA A 131 -13.79 -5.96 5.08
CA ALA A 131 -13.67 -4.53 4.80
C ALA A 131 -12.50 -3.88 5.55
N VAL A 132 -12.18 -2.63 5.19
CA VAL A 132 -11.18 -1.80 5.88
C VAL A 132 -11.80 -0.47 6.28
N SER A 133 -11.64 -0.08 7.55
CA SER A 133 -12.20 1.17 8.08
C SER A 133 -11.38 1.66 9.27
N LYS A 134 -11.58 2.90 9.72
CA LYS A 134 -10.94 3.38 10.97
C LYS A 134 -11.58 2.70 12.17
N GLY A 135 -10.80 2.43 13.23
CA GLY A 135 -11.33 1.79 14.46
C GLY A 135 -12.59 2.47 15.01
N ILE A 136 -12.61 3.81 15.02
CA ILE A 136 -13.77 4.61 15.49
C ILE A 136 -15.04 4.41 14.64
N GLU A 137 -14.93 3.94 13.40
CA GLU A 137 -16.08 3.62 12.56
C GLU A 137 -16.67 2.26 12.93
N LEU A 138 -15.83 1.32 13.41
CA LEU A 138 -16.30 0.01 13.87
C LEU A 138 -17.11 0.15 15.16
N GLU A 139 -16.73 1.07 16.05
CA GLU A 139 -17.46 1.35 17.31
C GLU A 139 -18.92 1.75 17.06
N LYS A 140 -19.22 2.36 15.91
CA LYS A 140 -20.58 2.79 15.53
C LYS A 140 -21.55 1.62 15.34
N PHE A 141 -21.06 0.40 15.13
CA PHE A 141 -21.93 -0.77 15.00
C PHE A 141 -22.56 -1.20 16.34
N GLY A 142 -22.03 -0.74 17.48
CA GLY A 142 -22.60 -1.04 18.80
C GLY A 142 -22.53 -2.52 19.19
N VAL A 143 -21.66 -3.31 18.55
CA VAL A 143 -21.44 -4.73 18.84
C VAL A 143 -20.04 -4.95 19.42
N LYS A 144 -19.83 -6.10 20.05
CA LYS A 144 -18.53 -6.45 20.62
C LYS A 144 -17.48 -6.62 19.51
N ILE A 145 -16.31 -6.03 19.70
CA ILE A 145 -15.20 -6.09 18.75
C ILE A 145 -14.07 -6.94 19.36
N PHE A 146 -13.68 -7.97 18.64
CA PHE A 146 -12.59 -8.90 18.95
C PHE A 146 -11.36 -8.51 18.15
N GLU A 147 -10.36 -7.96 18.82
CA GLU A 147 -9.23 -7.29 18.18
C GLU A 147 -7.94 -8.13 18.19
N GLU A 148 -7.20 -8.06 17.09
CA GLU A 148 -5.79 -8.49 17.02
C GLU A 148 -4.99 -7.97 18.21
N GLY A 149 -4.17 -8.85 18.79
CA GLY A 149 -3.44 -8.62 20.04
C GLY A 149 -3.99 -9.47 21.18
N LYS A 150 -5.32 -9.66 21.22
CA LYS A 150 -5.99 -10.60 22.12
C LYS A 150 -6.52 -11.83 21.39
N TYR A 151 -6.96 -11.64 20.15
CA TYR A 151 -7.51 -12.67 19.29
C TYR A 151 -6.69 -12.74 18.00
N PHE A 152 -6.46 -13.93 17.47
CA PHE A 152 -5.72 -14.15 16.23
C PHE A 152 -6.40 -15.26 15.42
N PRO A 153 -6.20 -15.32 14.10
CA PRO A 153 -6.60 -16.48 13.30
C PRO A 153 -5.98 -17.77 13.87
N GLU A 154 -6.82 -18.77 14.14
CA GLU A 154 -6.35 -20.04 14.67
C GLU A 154 -6.04 -21.03 13.55
N ALA A 155 -4.82 -21.58 13.53
CA ALA A 155 -4.43 -22.55 12.52
C ALA A 155 -5.29 -23.83 12.52
N VAL A 156 -5.80 -24.25 13.70
CA VAL A 156 -6.73 -25.39 13.78
C VAL A 156 -8.08 -25.04 13.12
N ALA A 157 -8.57 -23.80 13.29
CA ALA A 157 -9.77 -23.35 12.61
C ALA A 157 -9.56 -23.29 11.09
N ILE A 158 -8.39 -22.86 10.62
CA ILE A 158 -8.02 -22.90 9.19
C ILE A 158 -8.04 -24.34 8.65
N ALA A 159 -7.49 -25.30 9.39
CA ALA A 159 -7.54 -26.72 8.99
C ALA A 159 -8.99 -27.21 8.82
N ASN A 160 -9.86 -26.87 9.78
CA ASN A 160 -11.26 -27.31 9.78
C ASN A 160 -12.08 -26.62 8.69
N LEU A 161 -11.94 -25.30 8.51
CA LEU A 161 -12.62 -24.55 7.46
C LEU A 161 -12.15 -25.00 6.08
N GLY A 162 -10.85 -25.30 5.92
CA GLY A 162 -10.31 -25.78 4.65
C GLY A 162 -10.89 -27.12 4.17
N LEU A 163 -11.47 -27.92 5.06
CA LEU A 163 -12.17 -29.16 4.71
C LEU A 163 -13.66 -28.96 4.40
N ASN A 164 -14.27 -27.86 4.87
CA ASN A 164 -15.72 -27.69 4.92
C ASN A 164 -16.24 -26.48 4.14
N SER A 165 -15.36 -25.59 3.68
CA SER A 165 -15.71 -24.33 3.04
C SER A 165 -15.17 -24.27 1.61
N SER A 166 -15.81 -23.44 0.77
CA SER A 166 -15.28 -23.11 -0.55
C SER A 166 -13.92 -22.44 -0.43
N SER A 167 -12.96 -22.87 -1.25
CA SER A 167 -11.62 -22.30 -1.23
C SER A 167 -11.63 -20.85 -1.70
N VAL A 168 -10.99 -19.97 -0.94
CA VAL A 168 -10.61 -18.63 -1.39
C VAL A 168 -9.44 -18.76 -2.37
N THR A 169 -9.64 -18.37 -3.62
CA THR A 169 -8.64 -18.60 -4.69
C THR A 169 -7.67 -17.43 -4.88
N GLU A 170 -8.07 -16.22 -4.50
CA GLU A 170 -7.26 -15.00 -4.61
C GLU A 170 -6.97 -14.42 -3.22
N PRO A 171 -5.78 -13.86 -2.97
CA PRO A 171 -5.50 -13.20 -1.70
C PRO A 171 -6.47 -12.04 -1.45
N ILE A 172 -6.99 -11.92 -0.23
CA ILE A 172 -7.97 -10.90 0.16
C ILE A 172 -7.26 -9.56 0.41
N TYR A 173 -6.84 -8.92 -0.68
CA TYR A 173 -6.27 -7.57 -0.67
C TYR A 173 -7.38 -6.51 -0.72
N ILE A 174 -7.84 -6.06 0.44
CA ILE A 174 -8.87 -5.01 0.53
C ILE A 174 -8.28 -3.64 0.14
N ARG A 175 -7.00 -3.40 0.45
CA ARG A 175 -6.28 -2.22 0.01
C ARG A 175 -5.35 -2.58 -1.15
N LYS A 176 -5.39 -1.81 -2.24
CA LYS A 176 -4.31 -1.85 -3.24
C LYS A 176 -3.00 -1.44 -2.56
N PRO A 177 -1.88 -2.13 -2.81
CA PRO A 177 -0.58 -1.72 -2.27
C PRO A 177 -0.32 -0.24 -2.59
N ASP A 178 0.19 0.53 -1.63
CA ASP A 178 0.55 1.94 -1.86
C ASP A 178 1.74 2.09 -2.82
N ALA A 179 2.45 0.99 -3.10
CA ALA A 179 3.48 0.91 -4.11
C ALA A 179 2.84 0.71 -5.47
N TYR A 180 2.79 1.79 -6.26
CA TYR A 180 2.54 1.66 -7.70
C TYR A 180 3.83 1.20 -8.39
N PRO A 181 3.75 0.28 -9.36
CA PRO A 181 4.91 -0.05 -10.18
C PRO A 181 5.45 1.23 -10.82
N LEU A 182 6.77 1.32 -10.92
CA LEU A 182 7.40 2.39 -11.69
C LEU A 182 6.89 2.33 -13.13
N PRO A 183 6.65 3.48 -13.79
CA PRO A 183 6.29 3.49 -15.20
C PRO A 183 7.33 2.73 -16.04
N ASP A 184 6.88 1.74 -16.80
CA ASP A 184 7.76 0.91 -17.64
C ASP A 184 8.53 1.77 -18.64
N GLY A 185 9.83 1.50 -18.77
CA GLY A 185 10.72 2.21 -19.69
C GLY A 185 11.08 3.65 -19.30
N VAL A 186 10.62 4.14 -18.13
CA VAL A 186 10.91 5.51 -17.69
C VAL A 186 12.08 5.54 -16.71
N LYS A 187 13.10 6.34 -17.06
CA LYS A 187 14.24 6.63 -16.19
C LYS A 187 14.03 7.97 -15.48
N PHE A 188 14.16 7.97 -14.16
CA PHE A 188 14.11 9.19 -13.34
C PHE A 188 15.50 9.53 -12.83
N ARG A 189 15.98 10.75 -13.09
CA ARG A 189 17.30 11.22 -12.68
C ARG A 189 17.29 12.69 -12.28
N ALA A 190 18.38 13.14 -11.65
CA ALA A 190 18.61 14.56 -11.42
C ALA A 190 18.65 15.32 -12.77
N MET A 191 18.02 16.49 -12.79
CA MET A 191 18.14 17.43 -13.90
C MET A 191 19.57 17.95 -13.97
N SER A 192 20.10 18.08 -15.19
CA SER A 192 21.40 18.68 -15.48
C SER A 192 21.21 19.96 -16.29
N ALA A 193 22.27 20.77 -16.40
CA ALA A 193 22.23 21.98 -17.22
C ALA A 193 21.92 21.71 -18.72
N LEU A 194 22.22 20.50 -19.22
CA LEU A 194 21.94 20.09 -20.59
C LEU A 194 20.43 19.91 -20.84
N ASP A 195 19.67 19.59 -19.81
CA ASP A 195 18.22 19.37 -19.89
C ASP A 195 17.42 20.68 -19.99
N LEU A 196 18.04 21.82 -19.63
CA LEU A 196 17.34 23.11 -19.56
C LEU A 196 16.75 23.55 -20.89
N VAL A 197 17.40 23.23 -22.01
CA VAL A 197 16.88 23.57 -23.34
C VAL A 197 15.59 22.82 -23.62
N SER A 198 15.57 21.50 -23.38
CA SER A 198 14.39 20.65 -23.56
C SER A 198 13.27 21.02 -22.57
N ALA A 199 13.61 21.29 -21.31
CA ALA A 199 12.63 21.70 -20.30
C ALA A 199 11.95 23.04 -20.65
N VAL A 200 12.71 24.03 -21.15
CA VAL A 200 12.16 25.30 -21.65
C VAL A 200 11.26 25.08 -22.87
N GLY A 201 11.62 24.16 -23.76
CA GLY A 201 10.78 23.77 -24.89
C GLY A 201 9.42 23.24 -24.42
N ILE A 202 9.42 22.28 -23.49
CA ILE A 202 8.20 21.70 -22.92
C ILE A 202 7.38 22.76 -22.17
N GLU A 203 8.01 23.62 -21.36
CA GLU A 203 7.32 24.73 -20.68
C GLU A 203 6.53 25.58 -21.68
N LYS A 204 7.19 25.98 -22.77
CA LYS A 204 6.58 26.83 -23.79
C LYS A 204 5.40 26.14 -24.48
N ASP A 205 5.54 24.86 -24.80
CA ASP A 205 4.50 24.08 -25.46
C ASP A 205 3.29 23.85 -24.53
N VAL A 206 3.52 23.63 -23.24
CA VAL A 206 2.45 23.32 -22.27
C VAL A 206 1.76 24.57 -21.73
N TYR A 207 2.51 25.63 -21.43
CA TYR A 207 2.01 26.80 -20.67
C TYR A 207 1.96 28.09 -21.49
N GLY A 208 2.57 28.14 -22.68
CA GLY A 208 2.52 29.28 -23.58
C GLY A 208 3.03 30.57 -22.93
N LYS A 209 2.14 31.55 -22.71
CA LYS A 209 2.50 32.84 -22.10
C LYS A 209 2.82 32.75 -20.61
N ALA A 210 2.36 31.70 -19.92
CA ALA A 210 2.65 31.45 -18.51
C ALA A 210 3.92 30.61 -18.30
N ALA A 211 4.58 30.21 -19.40
CA ALA A 211 5.78 29.40 -19.37
C ALA A 211 6.93 30.12 -18.66
N TRP A 212 7.73 29.36 -17.91
CA TRP A 212 8.98 29.89 -17.38
C TRP A 212 9.96 30.23 -18.51
N SER A 213 10.60 31.39 -18.36
CA SER A 213 11.73 31.77 -19.21
C SER A 213 12.97 30.92 -18.90
N SER A 214 13.88 30.82 -19.87
CA SER A 214 15.18 30.16 -19.66
C SER A 214 15.98 30.80 -18.51
N ALA A 215 15.81 32.11 -18.27
CA ALA A 215 16.45 32.81 -17.15
C ALA A 215 15.90 32.34 -15.79
N GLN A 216 14.57 32.26 -15.65
CA GLN A 216 13.92 31.75 -14.44
C GLN A 216 14.34 30.31 -14.13
N PHE A 217 14.35 29.43 -15.14
CA PHE A 217 14.84 28.07 -14.96
C PHE A 217 16.28 28.02 -14.46
N LYS A 218 17.18 28.82 -15.05
CA LYS A 218 18.59 28.86 -14.63
C LYS A 218 18.73 29.38 -13.20
N GLU A 219 18.00 30.42 -12.84
CA GLU A 219 18.02 31.00 -11.50
C GLU A 219 17.53 30.00 -10.44
N GLU A 220 16.40 29.36 -10.70
CA GLU A 220 15.84 28.38 -9.77
C GLU A 220 16.69 27.10 -9.69
N PHE A 221 17.20 26.63 -10.83
CA PHE A 221 18.09 25.47 -10.89
C PHE A 221 19.41 25.72 -10.15
N ALA A 222 19.94 26.95 -10.16
CA ALA A 222 21.18 27.31 -9.46
C ALA A 222 21.07 27.18 -7.93
N LYS A 223 19.86 27.09 -7.36
CA LYS A 223 19.62 26.84 -5.93
C LYS A 223 19.79 25.35 -5.54
N ALA A 224 19.84 24.46 -6.53
CA ALA A 224 20.10 23.03 -6.34
C ALA A 224 21.62 22.77 -6.18
N PRO A 225 22.02 21.72 -5.44
CA PRO A 225 21.18 20.76 -4.71
C PRO A 225 20.91 21.18 -3.25
N LYS A 226 21.36 22.36 -2.83
CA LYS A 226 21.36 22.76 -1.41
C LYS A 226 19.94 22.91 -0.88
N ASN A 227 19.19 23.85 -1.47
CA ASN A 227 17.83 24.20 -1.07
C ASN A 227 16.80 23.84 -2.14
N ALA A 228 17.21 23.40 -3.33
CA ALA A 228 16.30 22.93 -4.36
C ALA A 228 16.65 21.52 -4.84
N ASN A 229 15.67 20.86 -5.45
CA ASN A 229 15.87 19.60 -6.16
C ASN A 229 15.06 19.59 -7.45
N TYR A 230 15.71 19.23 -8.54
CA TYR A 230 15.12 19.15 -9.87
C TYR A 230 15.34 17.76 -10.44
N LEU A 231 14.27 17.13 -10.90
CA LEU A 231 14.27 15.80 -11.49
C LEU A 231 13.72 15.84 -12.90
N VAL A 232 14.18 14.92 -13.73
CA VAL A 232 13.63 14.66 -15.06
C VAL A 232 13.16 13.20 -15.15
N ALA A 233 12.13 13.00 -15.97
CA ALA A 233 11.68 11.71 -16.45
C ALA A 233 12.08 11.58 -17.92
N GLU A 234 12.77 10.48 -18.25
CA GLU A 234 13.35 10.22 -19.56
C GLU A 234 12.84 8.90 -20.12
N VAL A 235 12.49 8.87 -21.41
CA VAL A 235 12.12 7.67 -22.17
C VAL A 235 12.97 7.67 -23.42
N ASP A 236 13.72 6.58 -23.67
CA ASP A 236 14.58 6.43 -24.85
C ASP A 236 15.55 7.61 -25.09
N GLY A 237 16.03 8.24 -24.01
CA GLY A 237 16.93 9.40 -24.07
C GLY A 237 16.23 10.75 -24.21
N GLU A 238 14.91 10.78 -24.41
CA GLU A 238 14.12 12.00 -24.53
C GLU A 238 13.50 12.42 -23.19
N LEU A 239 13.53 13.72 -22.91
CA LEU A 239 12.92 14.28 -21.71
C LEU A 239 11.41 14.35 -21.90
N VAL A 240 10.66 13.56 -21.13
CA VAL A 240 9.19 13.47 -21.20
C VAL A 240 8.48 14.12 -20.01
N GLY A 241 9.24 14.54 -19.01
CA GLY A 241 8.71 15.30 -17.88
C GLY A 241 9.80 15.79 -16.94
N TYR A 242 9.44 16.72 -16.07
CA TYR A 242 10.32 17.28 -15.06
C TYR A 242 9.54 17.74 -13.84
N ALA A 243 10.23 17.89 -12.72
CA ALA A 243 9.69 18.50 -11.51
C ALA A 243 10.78 19.27 -10.77
N GLY A 244 10.38 20.33 -10.07
CA GLY A 244 11.25 21.19 -9.27
C GLY A 244 10.61 21.52 -7.93
N ILE A 245 11.41 21.45 -6.86
CA ILE A 245 11.02 21.82 -5.50
C ILE A 245 12.10 22.69 -4.86
N TYR A 246 11.69 23.63 -4.02
CA TYR A 246 12.57 24.49 -3.22
C TYR A 246 12.15 24.48 -1.75
N LEU A 247 13.11 24.44 -0.83
CA LEU A 247 12.88 24.55 0.61
C LEU A 247 13.05 25.99 1.07
N ALA A 248 11.94 26.60 1.51
CA ALA A 248 11.91 27.91 2.14
C ALA A 248 11.68 27.76 3.65
N ALA A 249 12.76 27.89 4.43
CA ALA A 249 12.76 27.63 5.87
C ALA A 249 12.26 26.21 6.20
N ASP A 250 11.04 26.09 6.71
CA ASP A 250 10.38 24.86 7.14
C ASP A 250 9.36 24.32 6.11
N VAL A 251 9.09 25.05 5.02
CA VAL A 251 8.11 24.66 4.00
C VAL A 251 8.81 24.40 2.67
N ALA A 252 8.55 23.24 2.08
CA ALA A 252 9.02 22.90 0.75
C ALA A 252 7.95 23.27 -0.30
N ASP A 253 8.31 24.02 -1.32
CA ASP A 253 7.40 24.52 -2.36
C ASP A 253 7.70 23.85 -3.70
N ILE A 254 6.73 23.12 -4.26
CA ILE A 254 6.84 22.52 -5.59
C ILE A 254 6.58 23.61 -6.61
N HIS A 255 7.65 24.13 -7.20
CA HIS A 255 7.55 25.18 -8.19
C HIS A 255 6.97 24.69 -9.53
N THR A 256 7.32 23.47 -9.94
CA THR A 256 6.85 22.93 -11.22
C THR A 256 6.79 21.41 -11.22
N ILE A 257 5.80 20.88 -11.94
CA ILE A 257 5.68 19.46 -12.26
C ILE A 257 4.94 19.33 -13.59
N THR A 258 5.64 18.79 -14.58
CA THR A 258 5.15 18.76 -15.96
C THR A 258 5.47 17.43 -16.62
N VAL A 259 4.49 16.90 -17.35
CA VAL A 259 4.65 15.71 -18.19
C VAL A 259 4.05 16.03 -19.55
N VAL A 260 4.79 15.73 -20.62
CA VAL A 260 4.34 15.95 -22.01
C VAL A 260 3.08 15.14 -22.29
N GLU A 261 2.20 15.67 -23.14
CA GLU A 261 0.84 15.13 -23.34
C GLU A 261 0.80 13.63 -23.66
N ASN A 262 1.64 13.18 -24.60
CA ASN A 262 1.74 11.78 -25.04
C ASN A 262 2.26 10.79 -23.96
N HIS A 263 2.73 11.33 -22.83
CA HIS A 263 3.25 10.57 -21.69
C HIS A 263 2.44 10.75 -20.40
N ARG A 264 1.33 11.53 -20.45
CA ARG A 264 0.42 11.67 -19.31
C ARG A 264 -0.33 10.37 -19.01
N ARG A 265 -0.87 10.27 -17.80
CA ARG A 265 -1.66 9.11 -17.30
C ARG A 265 -0.94 7.75 -17.28
N LYS A 266 0.38 7.72 -17.55
CA LYS A 266 1.25 6.54 -17.44
C LYS A 266 1.96 6.42 -16.08
N GLY A 267 1.57 7.23 -15.08
CA GLY A 267 2.15 7.21 -13.73
C GLY A 267 3.39 8.08 -13.51
N ILE A 268 3.91 8.76 -14.55
CA ILE A 268 5.12 9.61 -14.45
C ILE A 268 4.94 10.78 -13.47
N GLY A 269 3.85 11.55 -13.61
CA GLY A 269 3.59 12.69 -12.71
C GLY A 269 3.41 12.26 -11.25
N ARG A 270 2.84 11.08 -11.02
CA ARG A 270 2.72 10.48 -9.69
C ARG A 270 4.08 10.18 -9.08
N GLU A 271 4.98 9.57 -9.86
CA GLU A 271 6.33 9.24 -9.38
C GLU A 271 7.17 10.49 -9.14
N LEU A 272 7.07 11.51 -10.01
CA LEU A 272 7.71 12.81 -9.80
C LEU A 272 7.24 13.46 -8.48
N LEU A 273 5.92 13.55 -8.27
CA LEU A 273 5.35 14.12 -7.04
C LEU A 273 5.79 13.34 -5.79
N LYS A 274 5.74 12.00 -5.85
CA LYS A 274 6.21 11.14 -4.75
C LYS A 274 7.66 11.46 -4.38
N ARG A 275 8.55 11.60 -5.37
CA ARG A 275 9.96 11.93 -5.15
C ARG A 275 10.16 13.32 -4.56
N MET A 276 9.32 14.30 -4.93
CA MET A 276 9.33 15.63 -4.33
C MET A 276 8.94 15.58 -2.83
N ILE A 277 7.90 14.81 -2.50
CA ILE A 277 7.47 14.59 -1.11
C ILE A 277 8.56 13.87 -0.30
N ASP A 278 9.16 12.83 -0.86
CA ASP A 278 10.23 12.07 -0.21
C ASP A 278 11.45 12.96 0.03
N TRP A 279 11.82 13.81 -0.93
CA TRP A 279 12.89 14.79 -0.75
C TRP A 279 12.57 15.81 0.36
N ALA A 280 11.35 16.35 0.40
CA ALA A 280 10.93 17.29 1.45
C ALA A 280 11.00 16.66 2.85
N ARG A 281 10.61 15.37 2.98
CA ARG A 281 10.75 14.61 4.22
C ARG A 281 12.19 14.41 4.64
N VAL A 282 13.08 14.09 3.70
CA VAL A 282 14.53 13.97 3.97
C VAL A 282 15.10 15.31 4.44
N LYS A 283 14.59 16.43 3.92
CA LYS A 283 14.92 17.78 4.37
C LYS A 283 14.21 18.21 5.67
N THR A 284 13.47 17.30 6.30
CA THR A 284 12.71 17.53 7.54
C THR A 284 11.80 18.75 7.46
N ALA A 285 11.21 19.01 6.28
CA ALA A 285 10.24 20.08 6.12
C ALA A 285 8.96 19.75 6.91
N ASP A 286 8.36 20.78 7.49
CA ASP A 286 7.11 20.71 8.25
C ASP A 286 5.93 20.42 7.31
N ALA A 287 5.97 21.02 6.12
CA ALA A 287 4.97 20.83 5.09
C ALA A 287 5.53 20.97 3.68
N ILE A 288 4.74 20.51 2.72
CA ILE A 288 4.96 20.72 1.30
C ILE A 288 3.76 21.45 0.68
N MET A 289 4.04 22.39 -0.21
CA MET A 289 3.06 23.24 -0.86
C MET A 289 3.23 23.23 -2.38
N LEU A 290 2.17 23.60 -3.08
CA LEU A 290 2.17 23.84 -4.51
C LEU A 290 1.04 24.80 -4.88
N GLU A 291 1.21 25.46 -6.02
CA GLU A 291 0.14 26.17 -6.72
C GLU A 291 -0.25 25.44 -8.00
N MET A 292 -1.57 25.28 -8.21
CA MET A 292 -2.12 24.81 -9.48
C MET A 292 -3.12 25.82 -10.04
N ARG A 293 -3.17 25.95 -11.37
CA ARG A 293 -4.18 26.79 -12.03
C ARG A 293 -5.59 26.27 -11.76
N LEU A 294 -6.50 27.19 -11.40
CA LEU A 294 -7.92 26.89 -11.28
C LEU A 294 -8.45 26.37 -12.63
N GLY A 295 -9.11 25.21 -12.61
CA GLY A 295 -9.54 24.47 -13.81
C GLY A 295 -8.54 23.43 -14.32
N ASN A 296 -7.39 23.23 -13.65
CA ASN A 296 -6.53 22.07 -13.90
C ASN A 296 -7.07 20.81 -13.21
N ASP A 297 -8.25 20.38 -13.63
CA ASP A 297 -8.98 19.26 -13.02
C ASP A 297 -8.27 17.91 -13.23
N GLN A 298 -7.31 17.85 -14.16
CA GLN A 298 -6.48 16.66 -14.39
C GLN A 298 -5.46 16.42 -13.27
N ALA A 299 -4.95 17.48 -12.64
CA ALA A 299 -3.91 17.38 -11.61
C ALA A 299 -4.47 17.28 -10.19
N ARG A 300 -5.65 17.86 -9.94
CA ARG A 300 -6.26 17.91 -8.61
C ARG A 300 -6.42 16.52 -7.95
N PRO A 301 -6.96 15.48 -8.61
CA PRO A 301 -7.09 14.16 -8.01
C PRO A 301 -5.75 13.54 -7.62
N LEU A 302 -4.66 13.86 -8.34
CA LEU A 302 -3.33 13.39 -7.99
C LEU A 302 -2.87 14.02 -6.68
N TYR A 303 -3.01 15.34 -6.51
CA TYR A 303 -2.60 16.03 -5.30
C TYR A 303 -3.44 15.61 -4.09
N GLU A 304 -4.77 15.53 -4.25
CA GLU A 304 -5.68 15.06 -3.20
C GLU A 304 -5.39 13.61 -2.79
N HIS A 305 -5.05 12.73 -3.74
CA HIS A 305 -4.63 11.36 -3.44
C HIS A 305 -3.37 11.31 -2.55
N TYR A 306 -2.43 12.24 -2.76
CA TYR A 306 -1.26 12.37 -1.89
C TYR A 306 -1.54 13.14 -0.59
N GLY A 307 -2.79 13.51 -0.32
CA GLY A 307 -3.21 14.18 0.91
C GLY A 307 -2.88 15.66 0.95
N PHE A 308 -2.75 16.32 -0.21
CA PHE A 308 -2.79 17.77 -0.27
C PHE A 308 -4.22 18.26 -0.10
N VAL A 309 -4.38 19.36 0.63
CA VAL A 309 -5.65 20.06 0.82
C VAL A 309 -5.54 21.48 0.30
N GLU A 310 -6.63 22.00 -0.25
CA GLU A 310 -6.73 23.41 -0.65
C GLU A 310 -6.77 24.30 0.61
N ILE A 311 -5.89 25.31 0.68
CA ILE A 311 -5.82 26.23 1.83
C ILE A 311 -6.17 27.67 1.45
N SER A 312 -6.00 28.06 0.19
CA SER A 312 -6.34 29.41 -0.29
C SER A 312 -6.41 29.46 -1.82
N LYS A 313 -6.91 30.58 -2.35
CA LYS A 313 -6.85 30.93 -3.77
C LYS A 313 -6.18 32.28 -3.95
N ARG A 314 -5.35 32.42 -4.99
CA ARG A 314 -4.68 33.67 -5.36
C ARG A 314 -5.17 34.12 -6.73
N GLU A 315 -5.94 35.21 -6.76
CA GLU A 315 -6.43 35.79 -8.01
C GLU A 315 -5.30 36.37 -8.85
N ASN A 316 -5.42 36.25 -10.17
CA ASN A 316 -4.46 36.78 -11.15
C ASN A 316 -3.01 36.29 -11.00
N TYR A 317 -2.77 35.18 -10.29
CA TYR A 317 -1.44 34.68 -9.98
C TYR A 317 -0.62 34.32 -11.23
N TYR A 318 -1.24 33.66 -12.22
CA TYR A 318 -0.56 33.33 -13.49
C TYR A 318 -0.77 34.40 -14.58
N GLY A 319 -1.32 35.57 -14.20
CA GLY A 319 -1.71 36.65 -15.10
C GLY A 319 -3.20 36.98 -15.02
N PRO A 320 -3.66 38.03 -15.73
CA PRO A 320 -5.04 38.52 -15.63
C PRO A 320 -6.08 37.42 -15.91
N GLY A 321 -6.99 37.22 -14.96
CA GLY A 321 -8.04 36.20 -14.99
C GLY A 321 -7.60 34.78 -14.64
N LEU A 322 -6.34 34.56 -14.29
CA LEU A 322 -5.78 33.22 -14.04
C LEU A 322 -5.47 32.99 -12.56
N THR A 323 -6.46 32.48 -11.84
CA THR A 323 -6.38 32.17 -10.40
C THR A 323 -5.55 30.91 -10.13
N ALA A 324 -4.72 30.96 -9.09
CA ALA A 324 -4.05 29.78 -8.51
C ALA A 324 -4.82 29.24 -7.30
N VAL A 325 -4.91 27.92 -7.21
CA VAL A 325 -5.34 27.19 -6.02
C VAL A 325 -4.07 26.77 -5.28
N VAL A 326 -3.91 27.25 -4.05
CA VAL A 326 -2.77 26.91 -3.18
C VAL A 326 -3.14 25.65 -2.40
N MET A 327 -2.35 24.61 -2.57
CA MET A 327 -2.53 23.35 -1.87
C MET A 327 -1.36 23.08 -0.92
N ARG A 328 -1.67 22.48 0.24
CA ARG A 328 -0.69 22.17 1.28
C ARG A 328 -0.89 20.76 1.81
N LYS A 329 0.22 20.09 2.14
CA LYS A 329 0.26 18.82 2.85
C LYS A 329 1.22 18.94 4.03
N GLU A 330 0.73 18.70 5.23
CA GLU A 330 1.60 18.52 6.40
C GLU A 330 2.40 17.22 6.27
N LEU A 331 3.68 17.27 6.64
CA LEU A 331 4.60 16.13 6.58
C LEU A 331 4.91 15.54 7.97
N LYS A 332 4.53 16.25 9.04
CA LYS A 332 4.59 15.80 10.44
C LYS A 332 3.35 15.00 10.84
#